data_AF-A0A8H5EPX1-F1
#
_entry.id   AF-A0A8H5EPX1-F1
#
_cell.length_a   1.000
_cell.length_b   1.000
_cell.length_c   1.000
_cell.angle_alpha   90.00
_cell.angle_beta   90.00
_cell.angle_gamma   90.00
#
_symmetry.space_group_name_H-M   'P 1'
#
loop_
_entity.id
_entity.type
_entity.pdbx_description
1 polymer ?
#
loop_
_entity_poly.entity_id
_entity_poly.type
_entity_poly.pdbx_seq_one_letter_code
_entity_poly.pdbx_strand_id
1 'polypeptide(L)'
;MEYEVDPDDLDKSDDAQLRFIHIAFDRLVNHAKAVITPDVVSWNALFEVNRKELMKERTKPFHFRFKPETQRRPPFKLSIRQQSAYNVMMEHADDLTDAWKENGGDPEAPEIVRLLDLLETAVLELYISILDHFTKDTEYGSVLVSFLTVLSVRADGTWEGYAGFTPKLSAIMAISRLCIIKYAVDQRAKAIKQKIQQGQSQEEAEENSPSHFALISEMTGRFMVGGGEGWETTPTQFIIRLRNFGMAAQNNTAAHGSVSWDKSREELIYKGIRLSVLDVQAMMRLAVQQLETILYKYLLLFTEYSEQTPAELGLPEIPWDQLLDNAADETIGHSFIDKLFQHDGGASKGWVVFSLLRRKHLSHIHTIL
;
A
#
# COMPACT_ATOMS: atom_id res chain seq x y z
N MET A 1 49.84 -14.81 1.05
CA MET A 1 49.69 -15.75 2.17
C MET A 1 48.31 -16.36 2.00
N GLU A 2 48.23 -17.35 1.10
CA GLU A 2 47.02 -18.11 0.81
C GLU A 2 46.79 -19.11 1.95
N TYR A 3 45.57 -19.17 2.47
CA TYR A 3 45.17 -20.17 3.44
C TYR A 3 44.81 -21.46 2.68
N GLU A 4 45.77 -22.35 2.49
CA GLU A 4 45.53 -23.75 2.18
C GLU A 4 45.19 -24.47 3.50
N VAL A 5 43.90 -24.63 3.79
CA VAL A 5 43.43 -25.60 4.78
C VAL A 5 42.63 -26.65 4.01
N ASP A 6 43.19 -27.84 3.90
CA ASP A 6 42.53 -29.03 3.39
C ASP A 6 41.45 -29.46 4.40
N PRO A 7 40.15 -29.45 4.05
CA PRO A 7 39.07 -29.81 4.97
C PRO A 7 39.06 -31.28 5.39
N ASP A 8 39.87 -32.15 4.76
CA ASP A 8 39.93 -33.58 5.03
C ASP A 8 41.20 -34.05 5.79
N ASP A 9 42.16 -33.15 6.09
CA ASP A 9 43.38 -33.45 6.87
C ASP A 9 43.18 -33.13 8.36
N LEU A 10 42.69 -34.13 9.11
CA LEU A 10 42.29 -34.03 10.52
C LEU A 10 43.45 -33.83 11.52
N ASP A 11 44.71 -33.92 11.09
CA ASP A 11 45.89 -33.92 11.98
C ASP A 11 46.59 -32.56 12.10
N LYS A 12 46.12 -31.49 11.43
CA LYS A 12 46.81 -30.18 11.41
C LYS A 12 46.18 -29.03 12.19
N SER A 13 45.08 -29.26 12.90
CA SER A 13 44.59 -28.31 13.91
C SER A 13 43.65 -29.01 14.88
N ASP A 14 44.23 -29.74 15.83
CA ASP A 14 43.47 -30.53 16.80
C ASP A 14 43.20 -29.75 18.08
N ASP A 15 42.36 -28.72 17.95
CA ASP A 15 41.70 -28.12 19.10
C ASP A 15 40.31 -28.76 19.24
N ALA A 16 40.23 -29.78 20.09
CA ALA A 16 38.97 -30.47 20.39
C ALA A 16 37.84 -29.50 20.80
N GLN A 17 38.18 -28.34 21.37
CA GLN A 17 37.22 -27.30 21.73
C GLN A 17 36.58 -26.68 20.49
N LEU A 18 37.37 -26.36 19.46
CA LEU A 18 36.87 -25.82 18.18
C LEU A 18 35.90 -26.79 17.49
N ARG A 19 36.12 -28.10 17.56
CA ARG A 19 35.20 -29.12 17.02
C ARG A 19 33.86 -29.13 17.74
N PHE A 20 33.85 -29.08 19.07
CA PHE A 20 32.60 -29.01 19.85
C PHE A 20 31.87 -27.68 19.64
N ILE A 21 32.61 -26.57 19.48
CA ILE A 21 32.04 -25.26 19.14
C ILE A 21 31.35 -25.31 17.77
N HIS A 22 31.99 -25.92 16.76
CA HIS A 22 31.40 -26.08 15.43
C HIS A 22 30.11 -26.93 15.48
N ILE A 23 30.13 -28.07 16.18
CA ILE A 23 28.93 -28.92 16.35
C ILE A 23 27.81 -28.16 17.09
N ALA A 24 28.16 -27.41 18.15
CA ALA A 24 27.20 -26.59 18.88
C ALA A 24 26.62 -25.48 17.98
N PHE A 25 27.45 -24.87 17.14
CA PHE A 25 27.02 -23.86 16.17
C PHE A 25 26.11 -24.46 15.10
N ASP A 26 26.43 -25.62 14.53
CA ASP A 26 25.57 -26.32 13.57
C ASP A 26 24.22 -26.69 14.19
N ARG A 27 24.23 -27.18 15.45
CA ARG A 27 22.99 -27.46 16.19
C ARG A 27 22.20 -26.21 16.45
N LEU A 28 22.84 -25.12 16.88
CA LEU A 28 22.21 -23.82 17.08
C LEU A 28 21.60 -23.32 15.78
N VAL A 29 22.34 -23.37 14.67
CA VAL A 29 21.86 -22.99 13.34
C VAL A 29 20.68 -23.86 12.94
N ASN A 30 20.73 -25.18 13.15
CA ASN A 30 19.62 -26.07 12.83
C ASN A 30 18.39 -25.84 13.72
N HIS A 31 18.57 -25.54 15.01
CA HIS A 31 17.48 -25.13 15.91
C HIS A 31 16.90 -23.77 15.49
N ALA A 32 17.75 -22.78 15.17
CA ALA A 32 17.36 -21.47 14.68
C ALA A 32 16.57 -21.60 13.36
N LYS A 33 17.06 -22.47 12.46
CA LYS A 33 16.40 -22.81 11.21
C LYS A 33 14.99 -23.39 11.41
N ALA A 34 14.78 -24.18 12.46
CA ALA A 34 13.47 -24.75 12.78
C ALA A 34 12.47 -23.71 13.32
N VAL A 35 12.93 -22.58 13.87
CA VAL A 35 12.05 -21.56 14.46
C VAL A 35 11.76 -20.36 13.56
N ILE A 36 12.54 -20.15 12.49
CA ILE A 36 12.34 -19.01 11.55
C ILE A 36 11.22 -19.23 10.53
N THR A 37 10.38 -20.24 10.72
CA THR A 37 9.21 -20.49 9.89
C THR A 37 8.01 -19.68 10.38
N PRO A 38 7.08 -19.27 9.49
CA PRO A 38 5.89 -18.54 9.89
C PRO A 38 5.04 -19.21 10.96
N ASP A 39 5.01 -20.54 10.98
CA ASP A 39 4.26 -21.36 11.95
C ASP A 39 4.81 -21.25 13.38
N VAL A 40 6.10 -20.92 13.55
CA VAL A 40 6.73 -20.76 14.86
C VAL A 40 6.95 -19.29 15.21
N VAL A 41 7.41 -18.48 14.26
CA VAL A 41 7.66 -17.04 14.42
C VAL A 41 6.79 -16.25 13.46
N SER A 42 6.05 -15.30 14.04
CA SER A 42 5.14 -14.37 13.36
C SER A 42 5.75 -13.75 12.09
N TRP A 43 4.96 -13.56 11.02
CA TRP A 43 5.46 -12.81 9.85
C TRP A 43 5.94 -11.44 10.25
N ASN A 44 5.30 -10.85 11.26
CA ASN A 44 5.66 -9.52 11.75
C ASN A 44 7.09 -9.46 12.29
N ALA A 45 7.50 -10.43 13.09
CA ALA A 45 8.87 -10.54 13.56
C ALA A 45 9.84 -10.80 12.40
N LEU A 46 9.44 -11.63 11.43
CA LEU A 46 10.27 -11.91 10.24
C LEU A 46 10.47 -10.67 9.34
N PHE A 47 9.46 -9.81 9.19
CA PHE A 47 9.62 -8.52 8.49
C PHE A 47 10.52 -7.57 9.27
N GLU A 48 10.38 -7.53 10.60
CA GLU A 48 11.15 -6.63 11.46
C GLU A 48 12.64 -6.99 11.48
N VAL A 49 12.98 -8.27 11.65
CA VAL A 49 14.38 -8.74 11.63
C VAL A 49 15.04 -8.49 10.26
N ASN A 50 14.26 -8.49 9.18
CA ASN A 50 14.78 -8.21 7.83
C ASN A 50 14.90 -6.69 7.53
N ARG A 51 14.47 -5.83 8.45
CA ARG A 51 14.54 -4.37 8.31
C ARG A 51 16.00 -3.92 8.34
N LYS A 52 16.41 -3.10 7.36
CA LYS A 52 17.76 -2.47 7.35
C LYS A 52 17.73 -0.97 7.65
N GLU A 53 16.55 -0.34 7.56
CA GLU A 53 16.36 1.11 7.75
C GLU A 53 15.24 1.35 8.76
N LEU A 54 15.52 2.16 9.78
CA LEU A 54 14.61 2.47 10.88
C LEU A 54 13.31 3.15 10.45
N MET A 55 13.27 3.82 9.29
CA MET A 55 12.08 4.58 8.84
C MET A 55 11.36 3.95 7.64
N LYS A 56 11.82 2.78 7.17
CA LYS A 56 11.26 2.15 5.97
C LYS A 56 10.86 0.71 6.25
N GLU A 57 9.57 0.43 6.06
CA GLU A 57 9.08 -0.94 6.12
C GLU A 57 9.61 -1.76 4.94
N ARG A 58 9.94 -3.02 5.22
CA ARG A 58 10.35 -3.98 4.20
C ARG A 58 9.14 -4.55 3.49
N THR A 59 9.32 -4.79 2.19
CA THR A 59 8.30 -5.43 1.36
C THR A 59 8.40 -6.95 1.36
N LYS A 60 9.43 -7.56 1.96
CA LYS A 60 9.58 -9.02 2.03
C LYS A 60 9.90 -9.48 3.46
N PRO A 61 9.32 -10.61 3.91
CA PRO A 61 9.73 -11.23 5.16
C PRO A 61 11.20 -11.66 5.05
N PHE A 62 11.82 -11.96 6.19
CA PHE A 62 13.09 -12.66 6.21
C PHE A 62 13.02 -13.89 5.29
N HIS A 63 13.96 -13.98 4.34
CA HIS A 63 13.99 -15.05 3.34
C HIS A 63 15.23 -15.91 3.52
N PHE A 64 14.99 -17.17 3.87
CA PHE A 64 15.97 -18.24 3.86
C PHE A 64 15.32 -19.44 3.14
N ARG A 65 16.02 -20.12 2.24
CA ARG A 65 15.41 -21.22 1.44
C ARG A 65 15.13 -22.43 2.35
N PHE A 66 13.85 -22.75 2.51
CA PHE A 66 13.36 -23.95 3.17
C PHE A 66 12.33 -24.69 2.32
N LYS A 67 12.20 -25.99 2.55
CA LYS A 67 11.03 -26.79 2.17
C LYS A 67 10.36 -27.30 3.46
N PRO A 68 9.18 -26.81 3.82
CA PRO A 68 8.47 -27.29 5.00
C PRO A 68 7.50 -28.45 4.67
N GLU A 69 7.32 -29.38 5.61
CA GLU A 69 6.14 -30.24 5.72
C GLU A 69 5.13 -29.54 6.63
N THR A 70 3.90 -29.30 6.16
CA THR A 70 2.90 -28.51 6.88
C THR A 70 2.00 -29.36 7.77
N GLN A 71 2.13 -29.21 9.09
CA GLN A 71 1.10 -29.63 10.05
C GLN A 71 0.04 -28.54 10.24
N ARG A 72 -1.13 -28.96 10.73
CA ARG A 72 -2.39 -28.21 10.78
C ARG A 72 -2.27 -26.83 11.45
N ARG A 73 -3.07 -25.90 10.94
CA ARG A 73 -3.17 -24.50 11.39
C ARG A 73 -3.60 -24.38 12.87
N PRO A 74 -2.99 -23.49 13.67
CA PRO A 74 -3.45 -23.17 15.02
C PRO A 74 -4.82 -22.44 15.03
N PRO A 75 -5.71 -22.71 16.01
CA PRO A 75 -7.00 -22.03 16.15
C PRO A 75 -6.81 -20.57 16.64
N PHE A 76 -7.64 -19.64 16.13
CA PHE A 76 -7.68 -18.25 16.61
C PHE A 76 -8.33 -18.15 18.00
N LYS A 77 -8.06 -17.06 18.74
CA LYS A 77 -8.59 -16.84 20.09
C LYS A 77 -9.14 -15.42 20.22
N LEU A 78 -10.39 -15.27 20.69
CA LEU A 78 -10.97 -13.97 21.00
C LEU A 78 -10.33 -13.42 22.29
N SER A 79 -10.03 -12.12 22.29
CA SER A 79 -9.68 -11.41 23.53
C SER A 79 -10.90 -11.25 24.43
N ILE A 80 -10.70 -10.97 25.72
CA ILE A 80 -11.82 -10.73 26.66
C ILE A 80 -12.72 -9.60 26.17
N ARG A 81 -12.13 -8.51 25.65
CA ARG A 81 -12.89 -7.38 25.10
C ARG A 81 -13.69 -7.77 23.86
N GLN A 82 -13.08 -8.53 22.95
CA GLN A 82 -13.75 -9.00 21.73
C GLN A 82 -14.90 -9.95 22.06
N GLN A 83 -14.70 -10.87 23.01
CA GLN A 83 -15.76 -11.77 23.46
C GLN A 83 -16.92 -11.01 24.10
N SER A 84 -16.63 -10.01 24.94
CA SER A 84 -17.65 -9.16 25.56
C SER A 84 -18.47 -8.41 24.50
N ALA A 85 -17.80 -7.73 23.55
CA ALA A 85 -18.47 -7.01 22.48
C ALA A 85 -19.30 -7.94 21.58
N TYR A 86 -18.79 -9.15 21.30
CA TYR A 86 -19.52 -10.17 20.55
C TYR A 86 -20.78 -10.61 21.27
N ASN A 87 -20.70 -10.88 22.58
CA ASN A 87 -21.87 -11.29 23.37
C ASN A 87 -22.96 -10.21 23.38
N VAL A 88 -22.61 -8.93 23.58
CA VAL A 88 -23.56 -7.81 23.54
C VAL A 88 -24.21 -7.68 22.16
N MET A 89 -23.43 -7.82 21.09
CA MET A 89 -23.96 -7.82 19.72
C MET A 89 -24.95 -8.97 19.50
N MET A 90 -24.63 -10.17 19.99
CA MET A 90 -25.52 -11.34 19.88
C MET A 90 -26.81 -11.16 20.69
N GLU A 91 -26.72 -10.60 21.90
CA GLU A 91 -27.90 -10.29 22.73
C GLU A 91 -28.87 -9.35 22.00
N HIS A 92 -28.37 -8.25 21.42
CA HIS A 92 -29.22 -7.34 20.64
C HIS A 92 -29.76 -7.98 19.35
N ALA A 93 -29.03 -8.91 18.73
CA ALA A 93 -29.51 -9.64 17.57
C ALA A 93 -30.63 -10.63 17.91
N ASP A 94 -30.53 -11.29 19.07
CA ASP A 94 -31.57 -12.17 19.59
C ASP A 94 -32.83 -11.37 19.96
N ASP A 95 -32.68 -10.27 20.71
CA ASP A 95 -33.77 -9.33 21.04
C ASP A 95 -34.48 -8.83 19.78
N LEU A 96 -33.72 -8.42 18.76
CA LEU A 96 -34.27 -7.96 17.48
C LEU A 96 -35.05 -9.06 16.76
N THR A 97 -34.54 -10.30 16.81
CA THR A 97 -35.18 -11.45 16.17
C THR A 97 -36.52 -11.77 16.82
N ASP A 98 -36.63 -11.65 18.14
CA ASP A 98 -37.87 -11.90 18.87
C ASP A 98 -38.86 -10.74 18.68
N ALA A 99 -38.40 -9.49 18.80
CA ALA A 99 -39.23 -8.32 18.51
C ALA A 99 -39.77 -8.34 17.06
N TRP A 100 -38.98 -8.81 16.09
CA TRP A 100 -39.41 -8.91 14.68
C TRP A 100 -40.59 -9.86 14.52
N LYS A 101 -40.59 -11.00 15.23
CA LYS A 101 -41.70 -11.95 15.21
C LYS A 101 -42.94 -11.36 15.87
N GLU A 102 -42.78 -10.71 17.01
CA GLU A 102 -43.88 -10.12 17.78
C GLU A 102 -44.57 -8.97 17.03
N ASN A 103 -43.80 -8.19 16.27
CA ASN A 103 -44.31 -7.07 15.48
C ASN A 103 -44.71 -7.47 14.04
N GLY A 104 -44.84 -8.78 13.76
CA GLY A 104 -45.30 -9.27 12.44
C GLY A 104 -44.37 -8.92 11.27
N GLY A 105 -43.10 -8.63 11.56
CA GLY A 105 -42.11 -8.20 10.57
C GLY A 105 -42.27 -6.78 10.04
N ASP A 106 -42.86 -5.88 10.83
CA ASP A 106 -42.89 -4.45 10.53
C ASP A 106 -41.52 -3.79 10.84
N PRO A 107 -40.76 -3.35 9.82
CA PRO A 107 -39.46 -2.70 10.03
C PRO A 107 -39.57 -1.30 10.65
N GLU A 108 -40.74 -0.65 10.57
CA GLU A 108 -40.95 0.71 11.08
C GLU A 108 -41.45 0.72 12.53
N ALA A 109 -41.70 -0.46 13.12
CA ALA A 109 -42.09 -0.56 14.51
C ALA A 109 -41.03 0.10 15.41
N PRO A 110 -41.40 1.00 16.35
CA PRO A 110 -40.45 1.78 17.14
C PRO A 110 -39.41 0.94 17.90
N GLU A 111 -39.80 -0.27 18.33
CA GLU A 111 -38.93 -1.21 19.01
C GLU A 111 -37.87 -1.82 18.07
N ILE A 112 -38.25 -2.14 16.83
CA ILE A 112 -37.35 -2.66 15.79
C ILE A 112 -36.31 -1.62 15.42
N VAL A 113 -36.74 -0.39 15.16
CA VAL A 113 -35.83 0.73 14.84
C VAL A 113 -34.82 0.93 15.98
N ARG A 114 -35.29 0.94 17.24
CA ARG A 114 -34.41 1.07 18.41
C ARG A 114 -33.40 -0.08 18.53
N LEU A 115 -33.83 -1.33 18.30
CA LEU A 115 -32.95 -2.51 18.39
C LEU A 115 -31.94 -2.54 17.23
N LEU A 116 -32.32 -2.08 16.04
CA LEU A 116 -31.40 -1.90 14.92
C LEU A 116 -30.30 -0.88 15.24
N ASP A 117 -30.63 0.26 15.83
CA ASP A 117 -29.64 1.27 16.26
C ASP A 117 -28.65 0.71 17.31
N LEU A 118 -29.16 -0.08 18.26
CA LEU A 118 -28.35 -0.75 19.27
C LEU A 118 -27.44 -1.80 18.65
N LEU A 119 -27.97 -2.61 17.72
CA LEU A 119 -27.19 -3.61 17.00
C LEU A 119 -26.11 -2.96 16.13
N GLU A 120 -26.41 -1.87 15.41
CA GLU A 120 -25.42 -1.11 14.64
C GLU A 120 -24.27 -0.64 15.54
N THR A 121 -24.60 -0.09 16.70
CA THR A 121 -23.62 0.35 17.69
C THR A 121 -22.77 -0.83 18.19
N ALA A 122 -23.39 -1.97 18.49
CA ALA A 122 -22.69 -3.15 18.99
C ALA A 122 -21.79 -3.80 17.93
N VAL A 123 -22.22 -3.83 16.65
CA VAL A 123 -21.40 -4.27 15.52
C VAL A 123 -20.17 -3.38 15.37
N LEU A 124 -20.34 -2.06 15.48
CA LEU A 124 -19.24 -1.11 15.41
C LEU A 124 -18.24 -1.31 16.57
N GLU A 125 -18.74 -1.47 17.80
CA GLU A 125 -17.91 -1.77 18.98
C GLU A 125 -17.11 -3.07 18.82
N LEU A 126 -17.75 -4.14 18.33
CA LEU A 126 -17.08 -5.39 18.02
C LEU A 126 -15.98 -5.18 16.98
N TYR A 127 -16.28 -4.48 15.88
CA TYR A 127 -15.31 -4.24 14.82
C TYR A 127 -14.11 -3.41 15.30
N ILE A 128 -14.34 -2.36 16.08
CA ILE A 128 -13.26 -1.56 16.69
C ILE A 128 -12.44 -2.42 17.65
N SER A 129 -13.05 -3.32 18.43
CA SER A 129 -12.31 -4.24 19.31
C SER A 129 -11.45 -5.28 18.54
N ILE A 130 -11.84 -5.62 17.32
CA ILE A 130 -11.06 -6.50 16.43
C ILE A 130 -9.84 -5.75 15.88
N LEU A 131 -10.00 -4.46 15.55
CA LEU A 131 -8.91 -3.60 15.10
C LEU A 131 -7.93 -3.26 16.23
N ASP A 132 -8.44 -2.90 17.41
CA ASP A 132 -7.67 -2.59 18.61
C ASP A 132 -7.16 -3.87 19.31
N HIS A 133 -6.31 -4.60 18.58
CA HIS A 133 -5.69 -5.83 19.04
C HIS A 133 -4.18 -5.77 18.77
N PHE A 134 -3.38 -6.07 19.79
CA PHE A 134 -1.94 -6.25 19.64
C PHE A 134 -1.61 -7.71 19.42
N THR A 135 -1.07 -8.01 18.23
CA THR A 135 -0.54 -9.32 17.88
C THR A 135 0.84 -9.45 18.52
N LYS A 136 0.86 -10.16 19.66
CA LYS A 136 2.05 -10.42 20.49
C LYS A 136 3.02 -11.39 19.77
N ASP A 137 2.99 -12.64 20.18
CA ASP A 137 3.87 -13.71 19.69
C ASP A 137 3.50 -14.16 18.26
N THR A 138 2.22 -14.03 17.89
CA THR A 138 1.72 -14.45 16.57
C THR A 138 0.52 -13.63 16.12
N GLU A 139 0.49 -13.28 14.83
CA GLU A 139 -0.65 -12.66 14.17
C GLU A 139 -1.83 -13.64 13.99
N TYR A 140 -1.59 -14.94 14.01
CA TYR A 140 -2.62 -15.96 13.78
C TYR A 140 -3.64 -16.07 14.91
N GLY A 141 -3.31 -15.52 16.09
CA GLY A 141 -4.26 -15.33 17.17
C GLY A 141 -5.35 -14.29 16.84
N SER A 142 -5.09 -13.40 15.86
CA SER A 142 -6.06 -12.37 15.47
C SER A 142 -7.21 -12.93 14.63
N VAL A 143 -8.42 -12.57 15.03
CA VAL A 143 -9.65 -12.82 14.26
C VAL A 143 -9.56 -12.19 12.88
N LEU A 144 -9.07 -10.96 12.78
CA LEU A 144 -8.96 -10.26 11.50
C LEU A 144 -8.02 -11.00 10.54
N VAL A 145 -6.86 -11.45 11.03
CA VAL A 145 -5.90 -12.23 10.22
C VAL A 145 -6.49 -13.57 9.79
N SER A 146 -7.29 -14.19 10.66
CA SER A 146 -8.02 -15.41 10.31
C SER A 146 -9.08 -15.18 9.25
N PHE A 147 -9.85 -14.10 9.37
CA PHE A 147 -10.80 -13.68 8.35
C PHE A 147 -10.12 -13.43 7.01
N LEU A 148 -8.96 -12.76 7.00
CA LEU A 148 -8.15 -12.55 5.79
C LEU A 148 -7.70 -13.85 5.13
N THR A 149 -7.36 -14.86 5.93
CA THR A 149 -6.96 -16.19 5.43
C THR A 149 -8.13 -16.90 4.75
N VAL A 150 -9.35 -16.74 5.27
CA VAL A 150 -10.55 -17.27 4.59
C VAL A 150 -10.84 -16.46 3.33
N LEU A 151 -10.68 -15.14 3.39
CA LEU A 151 -10.93 -14.23 2.27
C LEU A 151 -9.94 -14.41 1.10
N SER A 152 -8.79 -15.04 1.35
CA SER A 152 -7.82 -15.42 0.31
C SER A 152 -8.16 -16.73 -0.38
N VAL A 153 -9.22 -17.45 0.03
CA VAL A 153 -9.71 -18.64 -0.66
C VAL A 153 -10.79 -18.26 -1.66
N ARG A 154 -10.70 -18.76 -2.88
CA ARG A 154 -11.69 -18.58 -3.94
C ARG A 154 -12.81 -19.62 -3.84
N ALA A 155 -13.90 -19.37 -4.56
CA ALA A 155 -15.05 -20.28 -4.60
C ALA A 155 -14.72 -21.68 -5.15
N ASP A 156 -13.70 -21.80 -6.00
CA ASP A 156 -13.22 -23.07 -6.55
C ASP A 156 -12.23 -23.82 -5.61
N GLY A 157 -12.00 -23.30 -4.40
CA GLY A 157 -11.05 -23.85 -3.42
C GLY A 157 -9.59 -23.51 -3.69
N THR A 158 -9.29 -22.72 -4.72
CA THR A 158 -7.92 -22.24 -4.99
C THR A 158 -7.60 -20.97 -4.19
N TRP A 159 -6.31 -20.64 -4.08
CA TRP A 159 -5.87 -19.42 -3.41
C TRP A 159 -5.93 -18.21 -4.34
N GLU A 160 -6.24 -17.06 -3.78
CA GLU A 160 -6.15 -15.78 -4.47
C GLU A 160 -4.71 -15.46 -4.85
N GLY A 161 -4.52 -15.02 -6.10
CA GLY A 161 -3.27 -14.41 -6.53
C GLY A 161 -3.12 -12.98 -5.98
N TYR A 162 -1.90 -12.43 -6.07
CA TYR A 162 -1.57 -11.09 -5.58
C TYR A 162 -2.52 -10.00 -6.13
N ALA A 163 -2.86 -10.07 -7.42
CA ALA A 163 -3.75 -9.11 -8.08
C ALA A 163 -5.20 -9.16 -7.56
N GLY A 164 -5.67 -10.31 -7.07
CA GLY A 164 -7.02 -10.48 -6.53
C GLY A 164 -7.11 -10.19 -5.04
N PHE A 165 -6.04 -10.48 -4.29
CA PHE A 165 -6.06 -10.32 -2.83
C PHE A 165 -5.68 -8.92 -2.36
N THR A 166 -4.72 -8.24 -3.01
CA THR A 166 -4.28 -6.89 -2.59
C THR A 166 -5.38 -5.82 -2.63
N PRO A 167 -6.36 -5.85 -3.57
CA PRO A 167 -7.51 -4.95 -3.50
C PRO A 167 -8.40 -5.22 -2.28
N LYS A 168 -8.62 -6.49 -1.89
CA LYS A 168 -9.42 -6.85 -0.70
C LYS A 168 -8.78 -6.30 0.58
N LEU A 169 -7.45 -6.42 0.71
CA LEU A 169 -6.69 -5.82 1.81
C LEU A 169 -6.87 -4.30 1.86
N SER A 170 -6.84 -3.64 0.69
CA SER A 170 -7.03 -2.19 0.59
C SER A 170 -8.46 -1.76 0.95
N ALA A 171 -9.47 -2.55 0.55
CA ALA A 171 -10.87 -2.31 0.90
C ALA A 171 -11.11 -2.42 2.41
N ILE A 172 -10.55 -3.44 3.06
CA ILE A 172 -10.62 -3.59 4.53
C ILE A 172 -10.00 -2.36 5.21
N MET A 173 -8.85 -1.88 4.75
CA MET A 173 -8.25 -0.65 5.29
C MET A 173 -9.15 0.59 5.13
N ALA A 174 -9.87 0.70 4.00
CA ALA A 174 -10.80 1.80 3.77
C ALA A 174 -12.04 1.71 4.70
N ILE A 175 -12.63 0.52 4.82
CA ILE A 175 -13.75 0.26 5.74
C ILE A 175 -13.33 0.53 7.18
N SER A 176 -12.14 0.09 7.60
CA SER A 176 -11.61 0.38 8.93
C SER A 176 -11.51 1.86 9.23
N ARG A 177 -11.04 2.67 8.27
CA ARG A 177 -11.00 4.13 8.44
C ARG A 177 -12.41 4.73 8.57
N LEU A 178 -13.37 4.23 7.78
CA LEU A 178 -14.76 4.67 7.89
C LEU A 178 -15.35 4.37 9.27
N CYS A 179 -15.16 3.15 9.77
CA CYS A 179 -15.62 2.73 11.10
C CYS A 179 -15.00 3.58 12.21
N ILE A 180 -13.70 3.90 12.13
CA ILE A 180 -13.03 4.79 13.09
C ILE A 180 -13.67 6.18 13.12
N ILE A 181 -14.01 6.73 11.95
CA ILE A 181 -14.67 8.04 11.86
C ILE A 181 -16.06 7.98 12.52
N LYS A 182 -16.89 6.99 12.17
CA LYS A 182 -18.22 6.81 12.77
C LYS A 182 -18.11 6.65 14.29
N TYR A 183 -17.20 5.79 14.75
CA TYR A 183 -16.97 5.55 16.17
C TYR A 183 -16.56 6.83 16.90
N ALA A 184 -15.65 7.63 16.33
CA ALA A 184 -15.23 8.90 16.92
C ALA A 184 -16.39 9.91 17.04
N VAL A 185 -17.25 10.00 16.03
CA VAL A 185 -18.44 10.86 16.05
C VAL A 185 -19.41 10.41 17.14
N ASP A 186 -19.69 9.10 17.22
CA ASP A 186 -20.60 8.54 18.23
C ASP A 186 -20.05 8.73 19.65
N GLN A 187 -18.74 8.50 19.86
CA GLN A 187 -18.10 8.69 21.16
C GLN A 187 -18.12 10.17 21.60
N ARG A 188 -17.89 11.11 20.68
CA ARG A 188 -18.02 12.54 21.00
C ARG A 188 -19.45 12.90 21.38
N ALA A 189 -20.44 12.43 20.62
CA ALA A 189 -21.86 12.66 20.91
C ALA A 189 -22.25 12.09 22.28
N LYS A 190 -21.78 10.87 22.62
CA LYS A 190 -21.96 10.25 23.94
C LYS A 190 -21.33 11.11 25.05
N ALA A 191 -20.09 11.59 24.86
CA ALA A 191 -19.37 12.41 25.83
C ALA A 191 -20.07 13.76 26.10
N ILE A 192 -20.55 14.44 25.04
CA ILE A 192 -21.31 15.69 25.17
C ILE A 192 -22.61 15.43 25.94
N LYS A 193 -23.37 14.41 25.56
CA LYS A 193 -24.63 14.04 26.22
C LYS A 193 -24.41 13.76 27.71
N GLN A 194 -23.34 13.03 28.05
CA GLN A 194 -23.00 12.73 29.44
C GLN A 194 -22.68 13.99 30.25
N LYS A 195 -21.99 14.99 29.67
CA LYS A 195 -21.67 16.25 30.35
C LYS A 195 -22.86 17.17 30.54
N ILE A 196 -23.77 17.22 29.57
CA ILE A 196 -25.05 17.92 29.71
C ILE A 196 -25.86 17.30 30.86
N GLN A 197 -25.88 15.97 30.95
CA GLN A 197 -26.52 15.26 32.08
C GLN A 197 -25.84 15.55 33.43
N GLN A 198 -24.56 15.91 33.44
CA GLN A 198 -23.82 16.35 34.62
C GLN A 198 -24.04 17.84 34.96
N GLY A 199 -24.92 18.54 34.23
CA GLY A 199 -25.32 19.91 34.50
C GLY A 199 -24.52 20.99 33.77
N GLN A 200 -23.64 20.61 32.84
CA GLN A 200 -22.96 21.58 31.98
C GLN A 200 -23.92 22.16 30.93
N SER A 201 -23.69 23.41 30.54
CA SER A 201 -24.38 23.98 29.37
C SER A 201 -23.95 23.26 28.08
N GLN A 202 -24.73 23.42 27.01
CA GLN A 202 -24.42 22.83 25.69
C GLN A 202 -23.04 23.27 25.19
N GLU A 203 -22.72 24.56 25.31
CA GLU A 203 -21.47 25.16 24.83
C GLU A 203 -20.26 24.62 25.61
N GLU A 204 -20.36 24.60 26.95
CA GLU A 204 -19.32 24.03 27.82
C GLU A 204 -19.12 22.53 27.56
N ALA A 205 -20.20 21.77 27.36
CA ALA A 205 -20.12 20.34 27.09
C ALA A 205 -19.43 20.05 25.74
N GLU A 206 -19.69 20.86 24.72
CA GLU A 206 -19.06 20.76 23.41
C GLU A 206 -17.58 21.13 23.43
N GLU A 207 -17.22 22.22 24.13
CA GLU A 207 -15.85 22.72 24.26
C GLU A 207 -14.97 21.77 25.09
N ASN A 208 -15.50 21.27 26.21
CA ASN A 208 -14.76 20.37 27.08
C ASN A 208 -14.62 18.95 26.50
N SER A 209 -15.40 18.59 25.47
CA SER A 209 -15.40 17.23 24.90
C SER A 209 -14.24 17.02 23.93
N PRO A 210 -13.67 15.81 23.89
CA PRO A 210 -12.62 15.50 22.92
C PRO A 210 -13.05 15.86 21.51
N SER A 211 -12.16 16.52 20.77
CA SER A 211 -12.41 16.81 19.36
C SER A 211 -12.41 15.51 18.55
N HIS A 212 -13.13 15.51 17.42
CA HIS A 212 -13.09 14.38 16.48
C HIS A 212 -11.64 14.04 16.07
N PHE A 213 -10.81 15.07 15.86
CA PHE A 213 -9.40 14.88 15.52
C PHE A 213 -8.64 14.15 16.63
N ALA A 214 -8.83 14.52 17.89
CA ALA A 214 -8.16 13.88 19.02
C ALA A 214 -8.51 12.38 19.10
N LEU A 215 -9.80 12.04 19.01
CA LEU A 215 -10.28 10.66 19.05
C LEU A 215 -9.77 9.83 17.86
N ILE A 216 -9.84 10.38 16.65
CA ILE A 216 -9.38 9.69 15.42
C ILE A 216 -7.85 9.49 15.46
N SER A 217 -7.10 10.52 15.87
CA SER A 217 -5.64 10.48 15.93
C SER A 217 -5.15 9.43 16.93
N GLU A 218 -5.78 9.36 18.11
CA GLU A 218 -5.49 8.35 19.13
C GLU A 218 -5.69 6.93 18.59
N MET A 219 -6.89 6.63 18.07
CA MET A 219 -7.20 5.32 17.49
C MET A 219 -6.30 4.95 16.30
N THR A 220 -6.05 5.91 15.42
CA THR A 220 -5.22 5.71 14.23
C THR A 220 -3.78 5.42 14.61
N GLY A 221 -3.21 6.18 15.54
CA GLY A 221 -1.87 5.96 16.05
C GLY A 221 -1.75 4.61 16.76
N ARG A 222 -2.74 4.29 17.60
CA ARG A 222 -2.77 3.08 18.43
C ARG A 222 -2.84 1.79 17.61
N PHE A 223 -3.75 1.68 16.64
CA PHE A 223 -4.00 0.39 15.98
C PHE A 223 -4.03 0.40 14.44
N MET A 224 -4.05 1.56 13.79
CA MET A 224 -4.03 1.62 12.31
C MET A 224 -2.66 1.78 11.70
N VAL A 225 -1.81 2.60 12.31
CA VAL A 225 -0.45 2.84 11.83
C VAL A 225 0.52 1.90 12.54
N GLY A 226 0.42 1.79 13.86
CA GLY A 226 1.33 1.00 14.69
C GLY A 226 2.77 1.48 14.52
N GLY A 227 3.33 2.18 15.48
CA GLY A 227 4.68 2.73 15.30
C GLY A 227 5.16 3.69 16.38
N GLY A 228 4.49 3.72 17.54
CA GLY A 228 5.05 4.36 18.72
C GLY A 228 6.14 3.49 19.34
N GLU A 229 7.06 4.11 20.04
CA GLU A 229 8.09 3.42 20.83
C GLU A 229 7.43 2.49 21.87
N GLY A 230 7.83 1.21 21.90
CA GLY A 230 7.31 0.22 22.85
C GLY A 230 6.00 -0.48 22.48
N TRP A 231 5.40 -0.22 21.32
CA TRP A 231 4.17 -0.88 20.90
C TRP A 231 4.42 -2.21 20.20
N GLU A 232 3.65 -3.23 20.56
CA GLU A 232 3.60 -4.52 19.85
C GLU A 232 2.90 -4.37 18.49
N THR A 233 3.02 -5.39 17.63
CA THR A 233 2.47 -5.31 16.28
C THR A 233 0.95 -5.40 16.25
N THR A 234 0.31 -4.94 15.17
CA THR A 234 -1.16 -4.98 15.02
C THR A 234 -1.63 -5.74 13.78
N PRO A 235 -2.88 -6.24 13.74
CA PRO A 235 -3.48 -6.82 12.55
C PRO A 235 -3.43 -5.89 11.34
N THR A 236 -3.53 -4.58 11.58
CA THR A 236 -3.46 -3.58 10.52
C THR A 236 -2.06 -3.49 9.90
N GLN A 237 -1.01 -3.53 10.72
CA GLN A 237 0.36 -3.61 10.20
C GLN A 237 0.58 -4.89 9.39
N PHE A 238 0.03 -6.02 9.84
CA PHE A 238 0.06 -7.26 9.05
C PHE A 238 -0.59 -7.08 7.67
N ILE A 239 -1.76 -6.43 7.60
CA ILE A 239 -2.42 -6.09 6.32
C ILE A 239 -1.53 -5.23 5.43
N ILE A 240 -0.92 -4.17 5.99
CA ILE A 240 -0.06 -3.24 5.24
C ILE A 240 1.15 -3.98 4.67
N ARG A 241 1.85 -4.77 5.50
CA ARG A 241 3.02 -5.57 5.09
C ARG A 241 2.66 -6.58 4.02
N LEU A 242 1.56 -7.30 4.19
CA LEU A 242 1.09 -8.28 3.22
C LEU A 242 0.68 -7.65 1.89
N ARG A 243 0.02 -6.48 1.93
CA ARG A 243 -0.32 -5.70 0.74
C ARG A 243 0.94 -5.24 0.01
N ASN A 244 1.90 -4.67 0.73
CA ASN A 244 3.16 -4.18 0.16
C ASN A 244 3.97 -5.32 -0.46
N PHE A 245 4.01 -6.49 0.19
CA PHE A 245 4.60 -7.70 -0.37
C PHE A 245 3.88 -8.14 -1.65
N GLY A 246 2.54 -8.24 -1.62
CA GLY A 246 1.75 -8.64 -2.77
C GLY A 246 1.93 -7.71 -3.97
N MET A 247 1.97 -6.39 -3.74
CA MET A 247 2.23 -5.40 -4.79
C MET A 247 3.65 -5.53 -5.36
N ALA A 248 4.66 -5.68 -4.50
CA ALA A 248 6.04 -5.87 -4.95
C ALA A 248 6.21 -7.17 -5.75
N ALA A 249 5.57 -8.26 -5.30
CA ALA A 249 5.57 -9.54 -6.00
C ALA A 249 4.85 -9.42 -7.35
N GLN A 250 3.70 -8.76 -7.40
CA GLN A 250 2.96 -8.53 -8.64
C GLN A 250 3.77 -7.71 -9.66
N ASN A 251 4.44 -6.65 -9.22
CA ASN A 251 5.22 -5.78 -10.11
C ASN A 251 6.51 -6.44 -10.61
N ASN A 252 7.14 -7.32 -9.81
CA ASN A 252 8.37 -8.01 -10.20
C ASN A 252 8.14 -9.37 -10.88
N THR A 253 6.91 -9.89 -10.88
CA THR A 253 6.58 -11.10 -11.61
C THR A 253 6.19 -10.70 -13.03
N ALA A 254 6.91 -11.20 -14.03
CA ALA A 254 6.53 -11.05 -15.43
C ALA A 254 5.18 -11.76 -15.63
N ALA A 255 4.08 -11.00 -15.52
CA ALA A 255 2.76 -11.51 -15.78
C ALA A 255 2.55 -11.57 -17.30
N HIS A 256 2.04 -12.69 -17.82
CA HIS A 256 1.53 -12.72 -19.19
C HIS A 256 0.41 -11.68 -19.30
N GLY A 257 0.68 -10.60 -20.04
CA GLY A 257 -0.36 -9.65 -20.40
C GLY A 257 -1.40 -10.38 -21.24
N SER A 258 -2.65 -10.44 -20.77
CA SER A 258 -3.77 -10.89 -21.59
C SER A 258 -4.48 -9.65 -22.12
N VAL A 259 -4.36 -9.47 -23.44
CA VAL A 259 -5.21 -8.57 -24.20
C VAL A 259 -6.14 -9.46 -25.01
N SER A 260 -7.45 -9.34 -24.79
CA SER A 260 -8.42 -10.03 -25.62
C SER A 260 -8.97 -9.06 -26.68
N TRP A 261 -9.24 -9.59 -27.86
CA TRP A 261 -9.84 -8.84 -28.96
C TRP A 261 -11.21 -9.42 -29.28
N ASP A 262 -12.25 -8.60 -29.13
CA ASP A 262 -13.60 -8.95 -29.55
C ASP A 262 -13.76 -8.61 -31.04
N LYS A 263 -13.66 -9.62 -31.90
CA LYS A 263 -13.80 -9.46 -33.36
C LYS A 263 -15.14 -8.83 -33.76
N SER A 264 -16.20 -9.07 -32.99
CA SER A 264 -17.55 -8.69 -33.36
C SER A 264 -17.84 -7.21 -33.11
N ARG A 265 -17.12 -6.61 -32.16
CA ARG A 265 -17.27 -5.20 -31.75
C ARG A 265 -16.05 -4.35 -32.04
N GLU A 266 -14.98 -4.95 -32.60
CA GLU A 266 -13.68 -4.30 -32.81
C GLU A 266 -13.11 -3.66 -31.51
N GLU A 267 -13.42 -4.27 -30.37
CA GLU A 267 -13.04 -3.82 -29.04
C GLU A 267 -11.83 -4.60 -28.52
N LEU A 268 -10.83 -3.88 -28.06
CA LEU A 268 -9.74 -4.37 -27.22
C LEU A 268 -10.22 -4.41 -25.77
N ILE A 269 -10.05 -5.55 -25.12
CA ILE A 269 -10.43 -5.75 -23.72
C ILE A 269 -9.15 -5.98 -22.91
N TYR A 270 -8.95 -5.12 -21.91
CA TYR A 270 -7.83 -5.22 -20.98
C TYR A 270 -8.28 -4.90 -19.56
N LYS A 271 -8.14 -5.86 -18.63
CA LYS A 271 -8.54 -5.72 -17.21
C LYS A 271 -9.96 -5.19 -17.00
N GLY A 272 -10.91 -5.63 -17.84
CA GLY A 272 -12.31 -5.21 -17.78
C GLY A 272 -12.60 -3.87 -18.46
N ILE A 273 -11.58 -3.12 -18.87
CA ILE A 273 -11.73 -1.94 -19.72
C ILE A 273 -11.92 -2.41 -21.16
N ARG A 274 -12.94 -1.88 -21.82
CA ARG A 274 -13.22 -2.08 -23.25
C ARG A 274 -12.84 -0.82 -23.99
N LEU A 275 -12.04 -0.96 -25.03
CA LEU A 275 -11.55 0.15 -25.85
C LEU A 275 -11.77 -0.22 -27.31
N SER A 276 -12.58 0.54 -28.03
CA SER A 276 -12.63 0.41 -29.49
C SER A 276 -11.37 1.00 -30.13
N VAL A 277 -11.11 0.65 -31.39
CA VAL A 277 -10.05 1.30 -32.18
C VAL A 277 -10.27 2.82 -32.26
N LEU A 278 -11.52 3.27 -32.30
CA LEU A 278 -11.89 4.69 -32.28
C LEU A 278 -11.52 5.35 -30.96
N ASP A 279 -11.73 4.68 -29.82
CA ASP A 279 -11.35 5.19 -28.50
C ASP A 279 -9.83 5.31 -28.36
N VAL A 280 -9.09 4.32 -28.87
CA VAL A 280 -7.62 4.38 -28.91
C VAL A 280 -7.15 5.53 -29.82
N GLN A 281 -7.76 5.70 -30.99
CA GLN A 281 -7.42 6.78 -31.90
C GLN A 281 -7.77 8.16 -31.31
N ALA A 282 -8.88 8.28 -30.58
CA ALA A 282 -9.27 9.49 -29.87
C ALA A 282 -8.30 9.81 -28.72
N MET A 283 -7.92 8.81 -27.92
CA MET A 283 -6.91 8.96 -26.87
C MET A 283 -5.55 9.37 -27.43
N MET A 284 -5.08 8.73 -28.51
CA MET A 284 -3.81 9.11 -29.15
C MET A 284 -3.89 10.53 -29.72
N ARG A 285 -5.00 10.91 -30.36
CA ARG A 285 -5.18 12.29 -30.85
C ARG A 285 -5.16 13.31 -29.72
N LEU A 286 -5.84 13.04 -28.60
CA LEU A 286 -5.81 13.90 -27.42
C LEU A 286 -4.40 13.99 -26.81
N ALA A 287 -3.70 12.85 -26.71
CA ALA A 287 -2.33 12.83 -26.20
C ALA A 287 -1.36 13.61 -27.11
N VAL A 288 -1.48 13.44 -28.43
CA VAL A 288 -0.70 14.20 -29.42
C VAL A 288 -1.02 15.69 -29.32
N GLN A 289 -2.30 16.06 -29.26
CA GLN A 289 -2.70 17.47 -29.12
C GLN A 289 -2.20 18.10 -27.81
N GLN A 290 -2.21 17.36 -26.70
CA GLN A 290 -1.63 17.80 -25.43
C GLN A 290 -0.12 17.94 -25.51
N LEU A 291 0.58 16.98 -26.13
CA LEU A 291 2.01 17.04 -26.38
C LEU A 291 2.38 18.22 -27.27
N GLU A 292 1.65 18.46 -28.36
CA GLU A 292 1.81 19.62 -29.23
C GLU A 292 1.58 20.91 -28.45
N THR A 293 0.55 20.98 -27.61
CA THR A 293 0.27 22.16 -26.78
C THR A 293 1.41 22.43 -25.80
N ILE A 294 1.88 21.40 -25.08
CA ILE A 294 2.96 21.54 -24.11
C ILE A 294 4.27 21.90 -24.81
N LEU A 295 4.64 21.18 -25.86
CA LEU A 295 5.89 21.37 -26.59
C LEU A 295 5.88 22.69 -27.35
N TYR A 296 4.91 22.94 -28.23
CA TYR A 296 4.89 24.14 -29.07
C TYR A 296 4.49 25.39 -28.30
N LYS A 297 3.40 25.36 -27.51
CA LYS A 297 2.92 26.59 -26.86
C LYS A 297 3.63 26.89 -25.56
N TYR A 298 3.88 25.89 -24.71
CA TYR A 298 4.44 26.15 -23.38
C TYR A 298 5.97 26.09 -23.33
N LEU A 299 6.60 25.19 -24.10
CA LEU A 299 8.05 25.01 -24.06
C LEU A 299 8.79 25.80 -25.16
N LEU A 300 8.28 25.78 -26.39
CA LEU A 300 8.87 26.48 -27.54
C LEU A 300 8.23 27.85 -27.83
N LEU A 301 7.11 28.17 -27.17
CA LEU A 301 6.40 29.46 -27.24
C LEU A 301 6.01 29.90 -28.66
N PHE A 302 5.64 28.94 -29.50
CA PHE A 302 4.97 29.18 -30.77
C PHE A 302 3.47 29.39 -30.53
N THR A 303 2.84 30.26 -31.32
CA THR A 303 1.41 30.57 -31.21
C THR A 303 0.54 29.39 -31.61
N GLU A 304 0.94 28.65 -32.65
CA GLU A 304 0.22 27.50 -33.18
C GLU A 304 1.19 26.41 -33.68
N TYR A 305 0.69 25.18 -33.77
CA TYR A 305 1.40 24.08 -34.42
C TYR A 305 1.48 24.33 -35.93
N SER A 306 2.63 24.03 -36.52
CA SER A 306 2.91 24.20 -37.95
C SER A 306 3.68 22.97 -38.43
N GLU A 307 3.35 22.46 -39.62
CA GLU A 307 4.05 21.33 -40.27
C GLU A 307 5.46 21.71 -40.78
N GLN A 308 5.93 22.92 -40.46
CA GLN A 308 7.27 23.39 -40.79
C GLN A 308 8.35 22.52 -40.16
N THR A 309 9.44 22.36 -40.90
CA THR A 309 10.60 21.59 -40.44
C THR A 309 11.27 22.29 -39.25
N PRO A 310 11.97 21.55 -38.37
CA PRO A 310 12.70 22.15 -37.25
C PRO A 310 13.67 23.27 -37.69
N ALA A 311 14.28 23.13 -38.86
CA ALA A 311 15.16 24.15 -39.45
C ALA A 311 14.41 25.44 -39.81
N GLU A 312 13.21 25.34 -40.38
CA GLU A 312 12.35 26.50 -40.70
C GLU A 312 11.86 27.22 -39.42
N LEU A 313 11.71 26.48 -38.33
CA LEU A 313 11.36 27.02 -37.01
C LEU A 313 12.58 27.58 -36.25
N GLY A 314 13.78 27.50 -36.83
CA GLY A 314 15.04 27.93 -36.22
C GLY A 314 15.44 27.10 -35.00
N LEU A 315 14.89 25.89 -34.87
CA LEU A 315 15.23 24.95 -33.81
C LEU A 315 16.60 24.32 -34.10
N PRO A 316 17.43 24.06 -33.07
CA PRO A 316 18.68 23.35 -33.26
C PRO A 316 18.39 21.92 -33.73
N GLU A 317 19.14 21.47 -34.73
CA GLU A 317 19.07 20.09 -35.22
C GLU A 317 19.67 19.14 -34.17
N ILE A 318 18.97 18.03 -33.90
CA ILE A 318 19.42 17.03 -32.94
C ILE A 318 19.85 15.78 -33.73
N PRO A 319 21.15 15.43 -33.78
CA PRO A 319 21.64 14.23 -34.46
C PRO A 319 21.35 12.98 -33.61
N TRP A 320 20.10 12.53 -33.65
CA TRP A 320 19.61 11.40 -32.84
C TRP A 320 20.39 10.11 -33.07
N ASP A 321 20.91 9.91 -34.27
CA ASP A 321 21.74 8.76 -34.67
C ASP A 321 23.11 8.75 -34.01
N GLN A 322 23.60 9.90 -33.54
CA GLN A 322 24.91 10.07 -32.90
C GLN A 322 24.81 10.19 -31.37
N LEU A 323 23.61 10.36 -30.83
CA LEU A 323 23.35 10.42 -29.40
C LEU A 323 23.14 9.02 -28.81
N LEU A 324 24.24 8.31 -28.62
CA LEU A 324 24.24 7.04 -27.90
C LEU A 324 24.75 7.22 -26.47
N ASP A 325 23.92 6.82 -25.50
CA ASP A 325 24.31 6.74 -24.10
C ASP A 325 25.22 5.53 -23.85
N ASN A 326 26.20 5.70 -22.96
CA ASN A 326 27.03 4.62 -22.47
C ASN A 326 26.65 4.32 -21.02
N ALA A 327 25.74 3.36 -20.83
CA ALA A 327 25.20 3.02 -19.51
C ALA A 327 26.24 2.46 -18.51
N ALA A 328 27.48 2.18 -18.96
CA ALA A 328 28.58 1.74 -18.11
C ALA A 328 29.48 2.90 -17.61
N ASP A 329 29.21 4.14 -18.02
CA ASP A 329 29.97 5.32 -17.59
C ASP A 329 29.43 5.86 -16.26
N GLU A 330 30.12 5.56 -15.17
CA GLU A 330 29.77 5.99 -13.81
C GLU A 330 30.43 7.32 -13.40
N THR A 331 31.04 8.05 -14.35
CA THR A 331 31.74 9.30 -14.02
C THR A 331 30.75 10.34 -13.47
N ILE A 332 31.06 10.89 -12.29
CA ILE A 332 30.19 11.86 -11.61
C ILE A 332 29.98 13.08 -12.52
N GLY A 333 28.72 13.32 -12.89
CA GLY A 333 28.32 14.44 -13.75
C GLY A 333 28.29 14.13 -15.25
N HIS A 334 28.54 12.88 -15.67
CA HIS A 334 28.37 12.46 -17.07
C HIS A 334 26.92 12.58 -17.52
N SER A 335 26.72 13.18 -18.70
CA SER A 335 25.44 13.18 -19.42
C SER A 335 25.70 12.93 -20.89
N PHE A 336 24.98 11.99 -21.51
CA PHE A 336 25.08 11.77 -22.96
C PHE A 336 24.68 13.01 -23.78
N ILE A 337 23.92 13.94 -23.17
CA ILE A 337 23.55 15.23 -23.75
C ILE A 337 24.76 16.16 -23.88
N ASP A 338 25.85 15.99 -23.11
CA ASP A 338 27.05 16.81 -23.29
C ASP A 338 27.69 16.59 -24.67
N LYS A 339 27.51 15.40 -25.27
CA LYS A 339 27.93 15.13 -26.65
C LYS A 339 27.14 15.96 -27.67
N LEU A 340 25.85 16.24 -27.40
CA LEU A 340 25.03 17.13 -28.23
C LEU A 340 25.63 18.54 -28.28
N PHE A 341 25.96 19.09 -27.11
CA PHE A 341 26.54 20.44 -27.00
C PHE A 341 27.97 20.51 -27.53
N GLN A 342 28.72 19.41 -27.52
CA GLN A 342 30.04 19.37 -28.14
C GLN A 342 29.94 19.39 -29.67
N HIS A 343 28.95 18.70 -30.23
CA HIS A 343 28.76 18.59 -31.68
C HIS A 343 28.44 19.93 -32.36
N ASP A 344 27.61 20.77 -31.73
CA ASP A 344 27.23 22.08 -32.28
C ASP A 344 28.01 23.26 -31.69
N GLY A 345 29.10 22.98 -30.96
CA GLY A 345 29.92 24.01 -30.30
C GLY A 345 29.20 24.77 -29.18
N GLY A 346 28.12 24.21 -28.63
CA GLY A 346 27.32 24.76 -27.55
C GLY A 346 26.19 25.68 -28.02
N ALA A 347 25.93 25.74 -29.34
CA ALA A 347 24.91 26.62 -29.92
C ALA A 347 23.48 26.33 -29.43
N SER A 348 23.17 25.06 -29.16
CA SER A 348 21.89 24.64 -28.57
C SER A 348 21.82 24.85 -27.06
N LYS A 349 22.95 25.08 -26.37
CA LYS A 349 22.99 25.20 -24.92
C LYS A 349 22.28 26.48 -24.47
N GLY A 350 21.16 26.31 -23.77
CA GLY A 350 20.33 27.44 -23.33
C GLY A 350 19.55 28.12 -24.46
N TRP A 351 19.40 27.46 -25.62
CA TRP A 351 18.69 27.99 -26.79
C TRP A 351 17.31 28.55 -26.44
N VAL A 352 16.51 27.84 -25.64
CA VAL A 352 15.16 28.29 -25.22
C VAL A 352 15.24 29.65 -24.50
N VAL A 353 16.21 29.84 -23.62
CA VAL A 353 16.42 31.08 -22.86
C VAL A 353 16.89 32.22 -23.77
N PHE A 354 17.81 31.95 -24.70
CA PHE A 354 18.28 32.95 -25.65
C PHE A 354 17.19 33.37 -26.66
N SER A 355 16.40 32.41 -27.14
CA SER A 355 15.25 32.65 -28.01
C SER A 355 14.18 33.50 -27.32
N LEU A 356 13.93 33.24 -26.04
CA LEU A 356 13.07 34.04 -25.17
C LEU A 356 13.55 35.50 -25.03
N LEU A 357 14.84 35.69 -24.78
CA LEU A 357 15.44 37.02 -24.62
C LEU A 357 15.44 37.83 -25.93
N ARG A 358 15.72 37.17 -27.07
CA ARG A 358 15.63 37.79 -28.41
C ARG A 358 14.19 38.20 -28.77
N ARG A 359 13.20 37.36 -28.47
CA ARG A 359 11.78 37.65 -28.77
C ARG A 359 11.22 38.78 -27.89
N LYS A 360 11.63 38.91 -26.62
CA LYS A 360 11.25 40.07 -25.78
C LYS A 360 11.77 41.39 -26.35
N HIS A 361 12.99 41.41 -26.91
CA HIS A 361 13.54 42.61 -27.56
C HIS A 361 12.79 43.03 -28.83
N LEU A 362 12.14 42.10 -29.54
CA LEU A 362 11.31 42.38 -30.72
C LEU A 362 9.91 42.91 -30.37
N SER A 363 9.38 42.59 -29.18
CA SER A 363 8.09 43.11 -28.68
C SER A 363 8.09 44.59 -28.28
N HIS A 364 9.21 45.32 -28.46
CA HIS A 364 9.28 46.78 -28.30
C HIS A 364 9.39 47.53 -29.63
N ILE A 365 9.24 46.86 -30.77
CA ILE A 365 9.11 47.50 -32.10
C ILE A 365 7.84 46.99 -32.78
N HIS A 366 6.69 47.23 -32.15
CA HIS A 366 5.43 47.55 -32.81
C HIS A 366 4.40 48.00 -31.77
N THR A 367 4.64 49.21 -31.25
CA THR A 367 3.53 50.12 -30.97
C THR A 367 3.54 51.12 -32.12
N ILE A 368 2.56 51.07 -33.00
CA ILE A 368 1.94 52.20 -33.71
C ILE A 368 0.66 51.65 -34.37
N LEU A 369 -0.47 52.12 -33.83
CA LEU A 369 -1.88 52.04 -34.28
C LEU A 369 -2.58 50.69 -34.27
#